data_AF-A0A7M2C571-F1
#
_entry.id   AF-A0A7M2C571-F1
#
_cell.length_a   1.000
_cell.length_b   1.000
_cell.length_c   1.000
_cell.angle_alpha   90.00
_cell.angle_beta   90.00
_cell.angle_gamma   90.00
#
_symmetry.space_group_name_H-M   'P 1'
#
loop_
_entity.id
_entity.type
_entity.pdbx_description
1 polymer ?
#
loop_
_entity_poly.entity_id
_entity_poly.type
_entity_poly.pdbx_seq_one_letter_code
_entity_poly.pdbx_strand_id
1 'polypeptide(L)'
;MSHEPQAAGNAAEQELRDTLGTAIGTAQEHLLQNGGFLPFGITMSTDGELRIVLVTPDEPDEDGHLDAEQMLADVQELLKQGRNDYRAVAVAYDASLPEHGCDGITGAAEHRDGTVLAAIVPYHVTDDGFTFEPMEPDTHEPSVWVD
;
A
#
# COMPACT_ATOMS: atom_id res chain seq x y z
N MET A 1 -12.46 8.76 40.13
CA MET A 1 -12.83 8.95 38.71
C MET A 1 -12.13 7.84 37.97
N SER A 2 -12.85 6.77 37.65
CA SER A 2 -12.32 5.61 36.94
C SER A 2 -12.84 5.63 35.51
N HIS A 3 -12.06 5.05 34.58
CA HIS A 3 -12.22 4.93 33.11
C HIS A 3 -11.77 6.17 32.30
N GLU A 4 -10.84 6.11 31.32
CA GLU A 4 -10.57 5.12 30.24
C GLU A 4 -9.08 5.04 29.77
N PRO A 5 -8.67 3.98 29.04
CA PRO A 5 -7.33 3.82 28.49
C PRO A 5 -7.12 4.58 27.16
N GLN A 6 -6.54 5.78 27.21
CA GLN A 6 -6.22 6.61 26.02
C GLN A 6 -5.00 6.14 25.19
N ALA A 7 -4.47 4.94 25.41
CA ALA A 7 -3.22 4.50 24.79
C ALA A 7 -3.40 3.65 23.51
N ALA A 8 -4.54 2.98 23.33
CA ALA A 8 -4.73 2.00 22.24
C ALA A 8 -4.96 2.65 20.87
N GLY A 9 -5.73 3.75 20.79
CA GLY A 9 -5.96 4.47 19.54
C GLY A 9 -4.69 5.08 18.95
N ASN A 10 -3.75 5.51 19.80
CA ASN A 10 -2.47 6.05 19.34
C ASN A 10 -1.56 4.97 18.73
N ALA A 11 -1.60 3.74 19.27
CA ALA A 11 -0.75 2.65 18.77
C ALA A 11 -1.22 2.13 17.42
N ALA A 12 -2.51 1.79 17.26
CA ALA A 12 -3.04 1.27 16.00
C ALA A 12 -2.94 2.31 14.86
N GLU A 13 -3.23 3.57 15.14
CA GLU A 13 -3.06 4.66 14.17
C GLU A 13 -1.59 4.86 13.78
N GLN A 14 -0.66 4.70 14.73
CA GLN A 14 0.76 4.79 14.44
C GLN A 14 1.23 3.61 13.59
N GLU A 15 0.81 2.39 13.93
CA GLU A 15 1.11 1.18 13.16
C GLU A 15 0.58 1.29 11.71
N LEU A 16 -0.62 1.86 11.51
CA LEU A 16 -1.16 2.19 10.18
C LEU A 16 -0.29 3.20 9.43
N ARG A 17 0.04 4.34 10.07
CA ARG A 17 0.87 5.37 9.45
C ARG A 17 2.25 4.86 9.08
N ASP A 18 2.86 4.05 9.93
CA ASP A 18 4.18 3.46 9.67
C ASP A 18 4.12 2.47 8.51
N THR A 19 3.08 1.63 8.47
CA THR A 19 2.88 0.65 7.39
C THR A 19 2.60 1.34 6.05
N LEU A 20 1.70 2.32 6.03
CA LEU A 20 1.38 3.12 4.83
C LEU A 20 2.58 3.93 4.36
N GLY A 21 3.25 4.63 5.28
CA GLY A 21 4.42 5.44 4.96
C GLY A 21 5.56 4.61 4.37
N THR A 22 5.74 3.39 4.87
CA THR A 22 6.71 2.43 4.31
C THR A 22 6.30 2.02 2.89
N ALA A 23 5.03 1.69 2.65
CA ALA A 23 4.55 1.30 1.33
C ALA A 23 4.76 2.43 0.30
N ILE A 24 4.36 3.66 0.63
CA ILE A 24 4.56 4.81 -0.25
C ILE A 24 6.05 5.09 -0.48
N GLY A 25 6.87 5.07 0.57
CA GLY A 25 8.32 5.30 0.44
C GLY A 25 8.99 4.27 -0.46
N THR A 26 8.68 2.98 -0.30
CA THR A 26 9.19 1.90 -1.16
C THR A 26 8.75 2.07 -2.62
N ALA A 27 7.50 2.49 -2.88
CA ALA A 27 7.03 2.74 -4.24
C ALA A 27 7.76 3.92 -4.89
N GLN A 28 7.99 5.02 -4.15
CA GLN A 28 8.79 6.15 -4.62
C GLN A 28 10.22 5.73 -4.94
N GLU A 29 10.84 4.92 -4.08
CA GLU A 29 12.18 4.38 -4.31
C GLU A 29 12.23 3.51 -5.58
N HIS A 30 11.25 2.64 -5.79
CA HIS A 30 11.18 1.81 -6.99
C HIS A 30 10.98 2.66 -8.27
N LEU A 31 10.15 3.70 -8.23
CA LEU A 31 10.02 4.64 -9.37
C LEU A 31 11.36 5.31 -9.68
N LEU A 32 12.03 5.86 -8.66
CA LEU A 32 13.31 6.54 -8.84
C LEU A 32 14.42 5.61 -9.34
N GLN A 33 14.41 4.34 -8.94
CA GLN A 33 15.47 3.37 -9.29
C GLN A 33 15.20 2.63 -10.60
N ASN A 34 13.94 2.25 -10.85
CA ASN A 34 13.57 1.30 -11.90
C ASN A 34 12.66 1.92 -12.98
N GLY A 35 12.17 3.14 -12.76
CA GLY A 35 11.23 3.79 -13.68
C GLY A 35 9.79 3.28 -13.58
N GLY A 36 9.50 2.42 -12.61
CA GLY A 36 8.20 1.77 -12.43
C GLY A 36 8.23 0.78 -11.26
N PHE A 37 7.05 0.36 -10.84
CA PHE A 37 6.87 -0.69 -9.84
C PHE A 37 5.59 -1.49 -10.13
N LEU A 38 5.59 -2.76 -9.71
CA LEU A 38 4.41 -3.60 -9.74
C LEU A 38 3.72 -3.56 -8.38
N PRO A 39 2.42 -3.89 -8.29
CA PRO A 39 1.71 -3.95 -7.02
C PRO A 39 2.43 -4.81 -5.97
N PHE A 40 2.46 -4.33 -4.74
CA PHE A 40 3.09 -5.03 -3.62
C PHE A 40 2.39 -4.76 -2.30
N GLY A 41 2.68 -5.60 -1.32
CA GLY A 41 2.21 -5.46 0.06
C GLY A 41 3.33 -5.08 1.02
N ILE A 42 2.98 -4.42 2.11
CA ILE A 42 3.79 -4.31 3.33
C ILE A 42 3.04 -5.00 4.45
N THR A 43 3.70 -5.86 5.21
CA THR A 43 3.12 -6.48 6.42
C THR A 43 3.85 -5.98 7.66
N MET A 44 3.10 -5.63 8.70
CA MET A 44 3.62 -5.45 10.05
C MET A 44 3.28 -6.68 10.90
N SER A 45 4.29 -7.41 11.33
CA SER A 45 4.12 -8.62 12.16
C SER A 45 3.64 -8.31 13.58
N THR A 46 3.26 -9.34 14.34
CA THR A 46 2.95 -9.22 15.77
C THR A 46 4.10 -8.70 16.62
N ASP A 47 5.34 -8.75 16.12
CA ASP A 47 6.52 -8.23 16.81
C ASP A 47 6.90 -6.81 16.35
N GLY A 48 6.11 -6.22 15.44
CA GLY A 48 6.33 -4.87 14.90
C GLY A 48 7.33 -4.82 13.75
N GLU A 49 7.71 -5.97 13.17
CA GLU A 49 8.63 -6.01 12.04
C GLU A 49 7.87 -5.77 10.72
N LEU A 50 8.40 -4.86 9.89
CA LEU A 50 7.89 -4.56 8.56
C LEU A 50 8.58 -5.42 7.50
N ARG A 51 7.80 -6.00 6.58
CA ARG A 51 8.31 -6.77 5.44
C ARG A 51 7.56 -6.41 4.16
N ILE A 52 8.27 -6.45 3.02
CA ILE A 52 7.67 -6.36 1.70
C ILE A 52 7.18 -7.74 1.27
N VAL A 53 5.97 -7.79 0.72
CA VAL A 53 5.34 -8.97 0.10
C VAL A 53 5.17 -8.68 -1.39
N LEU A 54 5.72 -9.55 -2.22
CA LEU A 54 5.64 -9.47 -3.67
C LEU A 54 4.98 -10.74 -4.19
N VAL A 55 4.14 -10.61 -5.20
CA VAL A 55 3.66 -11.75 -5.99
C VAL A 55 4.51 -11.88 -7.26
N THR A 56 4.73 -13.11 -7.68
CA THR A 56 5.38 -13.35 -8.98
C THR A 56 4.32 -13.14 -10.05
N PRO A 57 4.53 -12.27 -11.04
CA PRO A 57 3.60 -12.12 -12.14
C PRO A 57 3.47 -13.43 -12.91
N ASP A 58 2.28 -13.68 -13.45
CA ASP A 58 2.08 -14.70 -14.48
C ASP A 58 2.83 -14.35 -15.78
N GLU A 59 2.78 -15.25 -16.77
CA GLU A 59 3.31 -14.95 -18.09
C GLU A 59 2.64 -13.70 -18.67
N PRO A 60 3.41 -12.75 -19.22
CA PRO A 60 2.83 -11.58 -19.85
C PRO A 60 1.98 -11.98 -21.05
N ASP A 61 1.02 -11.13 -21.41
CA ASP A 61 0.18 -11.35 -22.58
C ASP A 61 0.96 -11.30 -23.90
N GLU A 62 0.26 -11.47 -25.02
CA GLU A 62 0.87 -11.50 -26.36
C GLU A 62 1.64 -10.20 -26.72
N ASP A 63 1.29 -9.08 -26.07
CA ASP A 63 1.91 -7.77 -26.25
C ASP A 63 3.00 -7.48 -25.19
N GLY A 64 3.23 -8.41 -24.26
CA GLY A 64 4.24 -8.29 -23.22
C GLY A 64 3.77 -7.55 -21.98
N HIS A 65 2.47 -7.31 -21.82
CA HIS A 65 1.90 -6.61 -20.68
C HIS A 65 1.59 -7.55 -19.51
N LEU A 66 1.80 -7.03 -18.30
CA LEU A 66 1.44 -7.69 -17.06
C LEU A 66 0.09 -7.17 -16.58
N ASP A 67 -0.76 -8.08 -16.08
CA ASP A 67 -2.05 -7.73 -15.49
C ASP A 67 -1.86 -7.24 -14.04
N ALA A 68 -1.65 -5.93 -13.89
CA ALA A 68 -1.47 -5.30 -12.58
C ALA A 68 -2.70 -5.43 -11.67
N GLU A 69 -3.91 -5.50 -12.24
CA GLU A 69 -5.13 -5.66 -11.45
C GLU A 69 -5.19 -7.06 -10.83
N GLN A 70 -4.88 -8.10 -11.61
CA GLN A 70 -4.76 -9.47 -11.10
C GLN A 70 -3.64 -9.59 -10.07
N MET A 71 -2.49 -8.96 -10.31
CA MET A 71 -1.39 -8.95 -9.34
C MET A 71 -1.78 -8.30 -8.01
N LEU A 72 -2.51 -7.18 -8.05
CA LEU A 72 -3.00 -6.53 -6.84
C LEU A 72 -3.97 -7.44 -6.07
N ALA A 73 -4.88 -8.12 -6.79
CA ALA A 73 -5.78 -9.10 -6.19
C ALA A 73 -5.00 -10.25 -5.53
N ASP A 74 -3.96 -10.77 -6.18
CA ASP A 74 -3.13 -11.84 -5.63
C ASP A 74 -2.35 -11.40 -4.38
N VAL A 75 -1.85 -10.16 -4.35
CA VAL A 75 -1.23 -9.57 -3.16
C VAL A 75 -2.25 -9.52 -2.03
N GLN A 76 -3.45 -9.00 -2.28
CA GLN A 76 -4.50 -8.90 -1.27
C GLN A 76 -4.91 -10.29 -0.73
N GLU A 77 -5.07 -11.28 -1.60
CA GLU A 77 -5.37 -12.64 -1.20
C GLU A 77 -4.25 -13.26 -0.35
N LEU A 78 -2.99 -13.04 -0.70
CA LEU A 78 -1.84 -13.50 0.09
C LEU A 78 -1.82 -12.84 1.49
N LEU A 79 -2.09 -11.54 1.57
CA LEU A 79 -2.22 -10.82 2.83
C LEU A 79 -3.39 -11.36 3.66
N LYS A 80 -4.54 -11.62 3.03
CA LYS A 80 -5.72 -12.23 3.67
C LYS A 80 -5.38 -13.61 4.22
N GLN A 81 -4.63 -14.45 3.50
CA GLN A 81 -4.20 -15.77 3.99
C GLN A 81 -3.30 -15.68 5.23
N GLY A 82 -2.40 -14.68 5.29
CA GLY A 82 -1.47 -14.45 6.40
C GLY A 82 -2.03 -13.60 7.56
N ARG A 83 -3.24 -13.05 7.44
CA ARG A 83 -3.81 -12.00 8.32
C ARG A 83 -3.75 -12.23 9.83
N ASN A 84 -3.64 -13.49 10.27
CA ASN A 84 -3.54 -13.83 11.69
C ASN A 84 -2.16 -13.52 12.30
N ASP A 85 -1.13 -13.40 11.47
CA ASP A 85 0.25 -13.14 11.89
C ASP A 85 0.61 -11.64 11.85
N TYR A 86 -0.34 -10.79 11.42
CA TYR A 86 -0.12 -9.36 11.19
C TYR A 86 -0.93 -8.49 12.16
N ARG A 87 -0.36 -7.32 12.50
CA ARG A 87 -1.10 -6.24 13.17
C ARG A 87 -1.71 -5.29 12.16
N ALA A 88 -0.92 -4.91 11.15
CA ALA A 88 -1.34 -4.09 10.04
C ALA A 88 -0.73 -4.61 8.75
N VAL A 89 -1.36 -4.29 7.63
CA VAL A 89 -0.81 -4.47 6.29
C VAL A 89 -1.09 -3.23 5.46
N ALA A 90 -0.31 -3.03 4.40
CA ALA A 90 -0.64 -2.07 3.36
C ALA A 90 -0.45 -2.69 1.99
N VAL A 91 -1.17 -2.19 1.01
CA VAL A 91 -0.91 -2.43 -0.42
C VAL A 91 -0.52 -1.11 -1.07
N ALA A 92 0.38 -1.18 -2.05
CA ALA A 92 0.71 -0.07 -2.92
C ALA A 92 0.68 -0.51 -4.38
N TYR A 93 0.10 0.32 -5.23
CA TYR A 93 0.00 0.10 -6.67
C TYR A 93 0.04 1.43 -7.42
N ASP A 94 0.41 1.34 -8.69
CA ASP A 94 0.37 2.48 -9.61
C ASP A 94 -1.03 2.62 -10.20
N ALA A 95 -1.55 3.84 -10.24
CA ALA A 95 -2.87 4.13 -10.77
C ALA A 95 -2.85 5.39 -11.62
N SER A 96 -3.52 5.36 -12.77
CA SER A 96 -3.73 6.57 -13.56
C SER A 96 -4.71 7.51 -12.87
N LEU A 97 -4.36 8.81 -12.85
CA LEU A 97 -5.16 9.89 -12.26
C LEU A 97 -5.59 10.88 -13.35
N PRO A 98 -6.70 10.60 -14.10
CA PRO A 98 -7.11 11.42 -15.23
C PRO A 98 -7.42 12.88 -14.87
N GLU A 99 -7.91 13.12 -13.65
CA GLU A 99 -8.22 14.47 -13.16
C GLU A 99 -6.96 15.32 -12.93
N HIS A 100 -5.85 14.66 -12.62
CA HIS A 100 -4.53 15.29 -12.43
C HIS A 100 -3.71 15.30 -13.74
N GLY A 101 -4.08 14.47 -14.72
CA GLY A 101 -3.36 14.32 -15.98
C GLY A 101 -2.01 13.60 -15.82
N CYS A 102 -1.86 12.81 -14.76
CA CYS A 102 -0.65 12.07 -14.43
C CYS A 102 -1.01 10.71 -13.81
N ASP A 103 0.00 9.96 -13.39
CA ASP A 103 -0.16 8.73 -12.61
C ASP A 103 0.11 9.02 -11.12
N GLY A 104 -0.27 8.09 -10.25
CA GLY A 104 -0.14 8.22 -8.82
C GLY A 104 0.17 6.91 -8.12
N ILE A 105 0.97 7.00 -7.07
CA ILE A 105 1.16 5.91 -6.13
C ILE A 105 -0.07 5.89 -5.23
N THR A 106 -0.88 4.83 -5.33
CA THR A 106 -1.99 4.61 -4.42
C THR A 106 -1.56 3.65 -3.34
N GLY A 107 -1.74 4.03 -2.07
CA GLY A 107 -1.43 3.20 -0.91
C GLY A 107 -2.63 3.07 0.02
N ALA A 108 -2.94 1.86 0.44
CA ALA A 108 -4.01 1.60 1.41
C ALA A 108 -3.51 0.67 2.51
N ALA A 109 -3.63 1.10 3.76
CA ALA A 109 -3.25 0.36 4.94
C ALA A 109 -4.50 -0.03 5.76
N GLU A 110 -4.48 -1.26 6.24
CA GLU A 110 -5.51 -1.85 7.09
C GLU A 110 -4.86 -2.37 8.37
N HIS A 111 -5.54 -2.18 9.50
CA HIS A 111 -5.14 -2.75 10.78
C HIS A 111 -6.18 -3.75 11.25
N ARG A 112 -5.74 -4.77 11.98
CA ARG A 112 -6.57 -5.90 12.45
C ARG A 112 -7.77 -5.50 13.32
N ASP A 113 -7.82 -4.27 13.82
CA ASP A 113 -8.97 -3.73 14.56
C ASP A 113 -10.08 -3.17 13.65
N GLY A 114 -9.88 -3.23 12.33
CA GLY A 114 -10.82 -2.78 11.30
C GLY A 114 -10.58 -1.33 10.83
N THR A 115 -9.55 -0.65 11.33
CA THR A 115 -9.22 0.72 10.88
C THR A 115 -8.51 0.68 9.52
N VAL A 116 -8.86 1.63 8.65
CA VAL A 116 -8.29 1.79 7.30
C VAL A 116 -7.74 3.20 7.14
N LEU A 117 -6.59 3.32 6.48
CA LEU A 117 -5.98 4.58 6.07
C LEU A 117 -5.48 4.45 4.63
N ALA A 118 -5.92 5.34 3.74
CA ALA A 118 -5.47 5.36 2.36
C ALA A 118 -4.97 6.76 1.96
N ALA A 119 -4.05 6.76 1.01
CA ALA A 119 -3.47 7.97 0.47
C ALA A 119 -3.00 7.76 -0.97
N ILE A 120 -3.01 8.85 -1.73
CA ILE A 120 -2.45 8.92 -3.08
C ILE A 120 -1.28 9.90 -3.07
N VAL A 121 -0.23 9.57 -3.80
CA VAL A 121 0.86 10.49 -4.12
C VAL A 121 0.95 10.64 -5.64
N PRO A 122 0.40 11.71 -6.22
CA PRO A 122 0.56 11.98 -7.64
C PRO A 122 2.03 12.17 -7.99
N TYR A 123 2.44 11.73 -9.18
CA TYR A 123 3.81 11.94 -9.66
C TYR A 123 3.85 12.27 -11.14
N HIS A 124 4.94 12.91 -11.54
CA HIS A 124 5.20 13.31 -12.93
C HIS A 124 6.54 12.76 -13.40
N VAL A 125 6.57 12.24 -14.62
CA VAL A 125 7.80 11.92 -15.34
C VAL A 125 8.40 13.21 -15.90
N THR A 126 9.67 13.44 -15.64
CA THR A 126 10.45 14.62 -16.05
C THR A 126 11.74 14.18 -16.73
N ASP A 127 12.45 15.13 -17.34
CA ASP A 127 13.75 14.86 -17.98
C ASP A 127 14.81 14.32 -16.99
N ASP A 128 14.68 14.66 -15.69
CA ASP A 128 15.62 14.30 -14.62
C ASP A 128 15.15 13.10 -13.77
N GLY A 129 14.04 12.44 -14.16
CA GLY A 129 13.44 11.33 -13.41
C GLY A 129 12.01 11.64 -12.98
N PHE A 130 11.68 11.43 -11.70
CA PHE A 130 10.33 11.57 -11.18
C PHE A 130 10.23 12.72 -10.17
N THR A 131 9.13 13.49 -10.23
CA THR A 131 8.76 14.44 -9.18
C THR A 131 7.44 14.05 -8.55
N PHE A 132 7.37 14.12 -7.23
CA PHE A 132 6.20 13.73 -6.45
C PHE A 132 5.46 14.97 -5.93
N GLU A 133 4.14 14.96 -6.04
CA GLU A 133 3.27 15.95 -5.42
C GLU A 133 3.04 15.62 -3.94
N PRO A 134 2.48 16.56 -3.15
CA PRO A 134 2.08 16.27 -1.78
C PRO A 134 1.12 15.08 -1.71
N MET A 135 1.27 14.27 -0.66
CA MET A 135 0.35 13.18 -0.36
C MET A 135 -1.06 13.72 -0.07
N GLU A 136 -2.05 13.10 -0.68
CA GLU A 136 -3.47 13.42 -0.53
C GLU A 136 -4.21 12.25 0.14
N PRO A 137 -5.17 12.52 1.03
CA PRO A 137 -5.98 11.47 1.64
C PRO A 137 -6.88 10.81 0.58
N ASP A 138 -7.03 9.49 0.68
CA ASP A 138 -7.89 8.71 -0.21
C ASP A 138 -8.85 7.82 0.59
N THR A 139 -9.81 7.21 -0.11
CA THR A 139 -10.75 6.24 0.45
C THR A 139 -10.45 4.85 -0.09
N HIS A 140 -10.39 3.85 0.79
CA HIS A 140 -10.24 2.46 0.40
C HIS A 140 -11.17 1.59 1.22
N GLU A 141 -11.80 0.60 0.59
CA GLU A 141 -12.61 -0.39 1.29
C GLU A 141 -11.69 -1.44 1.92
N PRO A 142 -11.92 -1.86 3.18
CA PRO A 142 -11.14 -2.93 3.78
C PRO A 142 -11.32 -4.24 2.99
N SER A 143 -10.25 -4.99 2.79
CA SER A 143 -10.25 -6.26 2.05
C SER A 143 -9.58 -7.42 2.80
N VAL A 144 -8.74 -7.15 3.81
CA VAL A 144 -7.86 -8.17 4.41
C VAL A 144 -8.53 -8.87 5.59
N TRP A 145 -9.22 -8.14 6.46
CA TRP A 145 -9.90 -8.69 7.65
C TRP A 145 -11.43 -8.81 7.51
N VAL A 146 -11.97 -8.46 6.33
CA VAL A 146 -13.39 -8.68 6.02
C VAL A 146 -13.60 -10.05 5.37
N ASP A 147 -14.75 -10.67 5.64
CA ASP A 147 -15.12 -11.98 5.09
C ASP A 147 -15.51 -11.90 3.61
#